data_AF-A0A9E4BGQ9-F1
#
_entry.id   AF-A0A9E4BGQ9-F1
#
_cell.length_a   1.000
_cell.length_b   1.000
_cell.length_c   1.000
_cell.angle_alpha   90.00
_cell.angle_beta   90.00
_cell.angle_gamma   90.00
#
_symmetry.space_group_name_H-M   'P 1'
#
loop_
_entity.id
_entity.type
_entity.pdbx_description
1 polymer ?
#
loop_
_entity_poly.entity_id
_entity_poly.type
_entity_poly.pdbx_seq_one_letter_code
_entity_poly.pdbx_strand_id
1 'polypeptide(L)' 'ESQERIQINGTPAYDLIIPGGINGDIATCAVIANAIPIVASAAPGLRTMIDIPPLSCAQEIPEG' A
#
# COMPACT_ATOMS: atom_id res chain seq x y z
N GLU A 1 -13.56 -17.44 9.95
CA GLU A 1 -12.65 -17.13 8.83
C GLU A 1 -11.85 -15.87 9.17
N SER A 2 -10.63 -15.74 8.67
CA SER A 2 -9.86 -14.50 8.80
C SER A 2 -10.39 -13.48 7.79
N GLN A 3 -10.54 -12.22 8.20
CA GLN A 3 -10.92 -11.11 7.33
C GLN A 3 -10.24 -9.83 7.79
N GLU A 4 -10.01 -8.92 6.88
CA GLU A 4 -9.61 -7.55 7.20
C GLU A 4 -10.77 -6.61 6.92
N ARG A 5 -11.04 -5.67 7.83
CA ARG A 5 -12.19 -4.78 7.75
C ARG A 5 -11.80 -3.39 8.20
N ILE A 6 -12.19 -2.38 7.42
CA ILE A 6 -11.96 -0.96 7.72
C ILE A 6 -13.33 -0.28 7.78
N GLN A 7 -13.62 0.35 8.92
CA GLN A 7 -14.86 1.09 9.14
C GLN A 7 -14.55 2.56 9.40
N ILE A 8 -15.16 3.45 8.61
CA ILE A 8 -15.05 4.89 8.76
C ILE A 8 -16.43 5.43 9.12
N ASN A 9 -16.57 5.90 10.36
CA ASN A 9 -17.79 6.54 10.84
C ASN A 9 -17.84 7.99 10.36
N GLY A 10 -18.97 8.42 9.83
CA GLY A 10 -19.14 9.79 9.32
C GLY A 10 -20.36 9.91 8.42
N THR A 11 -20.39 10.98 7.63
CA THR A 11 -21.42 11.18 6.60
C THR A 11 -20.73 11.55 5.29
N PRO A 12 -20.66 10.63 4.30
CA PRO A 12 -21.15 9.25 4.35
C PRO A 12 -20.29 8.33 5.24
N ALA A 13 -20.89 7.26 5.75
CA ALA A 13 -20.17 6.18 6.42
C ALA A 13 -19.61 5.19 5.39
N TYR A 14 -18.44 4.61 5.67
CA TYR A 14 -17.82 3.58 4.83
C TYR A 14 -17.55 2.31 5.61
N ASP A 15 -17.73 1.17 4.94
CA ASP A 15 -17.46 -0.17 5.46
C ASP A 15 -16.82 -1.02 4.36
N LEU A 16 -15.52 -1.32 4.50
CA LEU A 16 -14.73 -2.10 3.57
C LEU A 16 -14.36 -3.44 4.20
N ILE A 17 -14.52 -4.54 3.45
CA ILE A 17 -14.16 -5.90 3.88
C ILE A 17 -13.28 -6.54 2.82
N ILE A 18 -12.19 -7.17 3.25
CA ILE A 18 -11.33 -8.03 2.45
C ILE A 18 -11.49 -9.47 2.99
N PRO A 19 -12.29 -10.32 2.31
CA PRO A 19 -12.45 -11.72 2.69
C PRO A 19 -11.12 -12.45 2.62
N GLY A 20 -10.82 -13.28 3.64
CA GLY A 20 -9.53 -13.97 3.74
C GLY A 20 -8.37 -13.09 4.26
N GLY A 21 -8.58 -11.78 4.36
CA GLY A 21 -7.54 -10.82 4.75
C GLY A 21 -6.42 -10.69 3.72
N ILE A 22 -5.40 -9.91 4.07
CA ILE A 22 -4.19 -9.76 3.27
C ILE A 22 -3.11 -10.69 3.81
N ASN A 23 -2.40 -11.41 2.93
CA ASN A 23 -1.22 -12.16 3.36
C ASN A 23 -0.09 -11.18 3.74
N GLY A 24 0.25 -11.14 5.03
CA GLY A 24 1.19 -10.14 5.58
C GLY A 24 2.59 -10.21 4.98
N ASP A 25 3.12 -11.42 4.73
CA ASP A 25 4.48 -11.59 4.19
C ASP A 25 4.57 -11.06 2.75
N ILE A 26 3.65 -11.50 1.89
CA ILE A 26 3.61 -11.08 0.49
C ILE A 26 3.32 -9.58 0.40
N ALA A 27 2.37 -9.06 1.20
CA ALA A 27 2.02 -7.66 1.18
C ALA A 27 3.16 -6.76 1.67
N THR A 28 3.88 -7.16 2.72
CA THR A 28 5.05 -6.41 3.22
C THR A 28 6.12 -6.32 2.15
N CYS A 29 6.46 -7.44 1.50
CA CYS A 29 7.42 -7.46 0.41
C CYS A 29 6.96 -6.60 -0.78
N ALA A 30 5.68 -6.68 -1.16
CA ALA A 30 5.13 -5.89 -2.26
C ALA A 30 5.15 -4.39 -1.97
N VAL A 31 4.77 -3.97 -0.75
CA VAL A 31 4.82 -2.57 -0.31
C VAL A 31 6.25 -2.04 -0.36
N ILE A 32 7.22 -2.80 0.16
CA ILE A 32 8.63 -2.40 0.14
C ILE A 32 9.14 -2.26 -1.30
N ALA A 33 8.90 -3.25 -2.16
CA ALA A 33 9.36 -3.24 -3.55
C ALA A 33 8.75 -2.09 -4.36
N ASN A 34 7.43 -1.89 -4.24
CA ASN A 34 6.72 -0.83 -4.95
C ASN A 34 7.06 0.57 -4.44
N ALA A 35 7.55 0.71 -3.20
CA ALA A 35 7.97 1.99 -2.65
C ALA A 35 9.36 2.47 -3.17
N ILE A 36 10.22 1.57 -3.66
CA ILE A 36 11.59 1.88 -4.10
C ILE A 36 11.67 3.10 -5.05
N PRO A 37 10.95 3.16 -6.19
CA PRO A 37 11.06 4.29 -7.11
C PRO A 37 10.56 5.61 -6.50
N ILE A 38 9.59 5.53 -5.59
CA ILE A 38 9.03 6.70 -4.90
C ILE A 38 10.03 7.23 -3.87
N VAL A 39 10.62 6.35 -3.06
CA VAL A 39 11.64 6.71 -2.07
C VAL A 39 12.89 7.26 -2.75
N ALA A 40 13.32 6.65 -3.87
CA ALA A 40 14.48 7.10 -4.63
C ALA A 40 14.32 8.52 -5.21
N SER A 41 13.08 8.95 -5.48
CA SER A 41 12.74 10.28 -5.99
C SER A 41 12.23 11.26 -4.91
N ALA A 42 12.11 10.81 -3.65
CA ALA A 42 11.59 11.62 -2.56
C ALA A 42 12.62 12.68 -2.10
N ALA A 43 12.10 13.79 -1.58
CA ALA A 43 12.95 14.81 -0.96
C ALA A 43 13.64 14.25 0.30
N PRO A 44 14.91 14.64 0.58
CA PRO A 44 15.66 14.13 1.73
C PRO A 44 14.95 14.32 3.08
N GLY A 45 15.36 13.49 4.05
CA GLY A 45 14.85 13.49 5.42
C GLY A 45 14.12 12.19 5.77
N LEU A 46 13.69 12.08 7.03
CA LEU A 46 12.83 10.98 7.47
C LEU A 46 11.40 11.24 6.97
N ARG A 47 10.88 10.30 6.19
CA ARG A 47 9.54 10.36 5.58
C ARG A 47 8.70 9.19 6.05
N THR A 48 7.38 9.36 6.02
CA THR A 48 6.39 8.34 6.33
C THR A 48 5.50 8.08 5.11
N MET A 49 4.64 7.05 5.21
CA MET A 49 3.73 6.69 4.11
C MET A 49 2.72 7.79 3.75
N ILE A 50 2.41 8.73 4.65
CA ILE A 50 1.51 9.86 4.37
C ILE A 50 2.21 10.98 3.58
N ASP A 51 3.55 11.02 3.58
CA ASP A 51 4.34 12.09 2.94
C ASP A 51 4.64 11.81 1.46
N ILE A 52 4.28 10.62 0.97
CA ILE A 52 4.60 10.15 -0.38
C ILE A 52 3.33 9.83 -1.17
N PRO A 53 3.39 9.83 -2.52
CA PRO A 53 2.28 9.36 -3.34
C PRO A 53 1.88 7.92 -2.99
N PRO A 54 0.60 7.55 -3.17
CA PRO A 54 0.16 6.16 -3.00
C PRO A 54 0.97 5.20 -3.87
N LEU A 55 1.27 4.02 -3.32
CA LEU A 55 1.98 2.99 -4.06
C LEU A 55 1.10 2.45 -5.19
N SER A 56 1.70 2.28 -6.37
CA SER A 56 1.13 1.52 -7.48
C SER A 56 1.87 0.20 -7.63
N CYS A 57 1.22 -0.83 -8.20
CA CYS A 57 1.98 -1.99 -8.64
C CYS A 57 2.98 -1.55 -9.70
N ALA A 58 4.28 -1.78 -9.45
CA ALA A 58 5.27 -1.62 -10.49
C ALA A 58 4.97 -2.65 -11.58
N GLN A 59 4.71 -2.18 -12.80
CA GLN A 59 4.62 -3.09 -13.95
C GLN A 59 6.02 -3.64 -14.23
N GLU A 60 6.10 -4.88 -14.70
CA GLU A 60 7.38 -5.45 -15.15
C GLU A 60 8.04 -4.47 -16.13
N ILE A 61 9.32 -4.18 -15.88
CA ILE A 61 10.16 -3.53 -16.89
C ILE A 61 10.16 -4.50 -18.08
N PRO A 62 9.72 -4.10 -19.28
CA PRO A 62 9.77 -4.99 -20.44
C PRO A 62 11.20 -5.51 -20.56
N GLU A 63 11.38 -6.83 -20.51
CA GLU A 63 12.68 -7.43 -20.80
C GLU A 63 13.08 -7.02 -22.22
N GLY A 64 14.19 -6.28 -22.32
CA GLY A 64 14.87 -5.98 -23.57
C GLY A 64 15.95 -7.01 -23.84
#